data_AF-A0A350QBI5-F1
#
_entry.id   AF-A0A350QBI5-F1
#
_cell.length_a   1.000
_cell.length_b   1.000
_cell.length_c   1.000
_cell.angle_alpha   90.00
_cell.angle_beta   90.00
_cell.angle_gamma   90.00
#
_symmetry.space_group_name_H-M   'P 1'
#
loop_
_entity.id
_entity.type
_entity.pdbx_description
1 polymer ?
#
loop_
_entity_poly.entity_id
_entity_poly.type
_entity_poly.pdbx_seq_one_letter_code
_entity_poly.pdbx_strand_id
1 'polypeptide(L)' 'FGVGGRYPGHFRELGSVAVDEDGNVYTAEDGQGRRLQKFTNLGYGPVTSEHQGALYPAASQ' A
#
# COMPACT_ATOMS: atom_id res chain seq x y z
N PHE A 1 3.54 3.31 1.59
CA PHE A 1 2.25 3.53 0.90
C PHE A 1 1.16 2.71 1.57
N GLY A 2 -0.11 3.00 1.32
CA GLY A 2 -1.23 2.30 1.93
C GLY A 2 -1.79 3.00 3.17
N VAL A 3 -3.03 3.46 3.08
CA VAL A 3 -3.82 4.04 4.18
C VAL A 3 -5.31 3.69 3.98
N GLY A 4 -6.15 3.86 4.99
CA GLY A 4 -7.59 3.64 4.86
C GLY A 4 -8.26 4.59 3.85
N GLY A 5 -9.12 4.10 2.94
CA GLY A 5 -9.95 4.95 2.07
C GLY A 5 -10.26 4.39 0.68
N ARG A 6 -10.71 5.26 -0.24
CA ARG A 6 -11.19 4.89 -1.58
C ARG A 6 -10.39 5.51 -2.75
N TYR A 7 -9.32 6.24 -2.47
CA TYR A 7 -8.48 6.90 -3.47
C TYR A 7 -7.27 6.04 -3.87
N PRO A 8 -6.55 6.34 -4.97
CA PRO A 8 -5.32 5.65 -5.32
C PRO A 8 -4.33 5.62 -4.16
N GLY A 9 -3.77 4.44 -3.85
CA GLY A 9 -2.89 4.24 -2.70
C GLY A 9 -3.61 4.05 -1.35
N HIS A 10 -4.94 4.09 -1.33
CA HIS A 10 -5.74 3.74 -0.17
C HIS A 10 -6.33 2.33 -0.30
N PHE A 11 -6.76 1.74 0.81
CA PHE A 11 -7.43 0.44 0.87
C PHE A 11 -8.62 0.49 1.83
N ARG A 12 -9.67 -0.25 1.49
CA ARG A 12 -10.89 -0.44 2.25
C ARG A 12 -11.03 -1.89 2.70
N GLU A 13 -10.66 -2.83 1.84
CA GLU A 13 -10.78 -4.26 2.09
C GLU A 13 -9.78 -5.02 1.20
N LEU A 14 -8.49 -4.92 1.54
CA LEU A 14 -7.42 -5.58 0.80
C LEU A 14 -7.51 -7.09 1.01
N GLY A 15 -7.72 -7.85 -0.07
CA GLY A 15 -7.93 -9.30 -0.02
C GLY A 15 -6.78 -10.11 -0.60
N SER A 16 -6.15 -9.64 -1.67
CA SER A 16 -5.03 -10.33 -2.29
C SER A 16 -3.92 -9.41 -2.76
N VAL A 17 -2.70 -9.97 -2.80
CA VAL A 17 -1.49 -9.33 -3.27
C VAL A 17 -0.70 -10.28 -4.16
N ALA A 18 -0.15 -9.77 -5.26
CA ALA A 18 0.73 -10.48 -6.18
C ALA A 18 1.87 -9.57 -6.62
N VAL A 19 2.97 -10.17 -7.08
CA VAL A 19 4.18 -9.47 -7.51
C VAL A 19 4.59 -10.00 -8.89
N ASP A 20 4.98 -9.11 -9.82
CA ASP A 20 5.51 -9.50 -11.13
C ASP A 20 7.05 -9.66 -11.12
N GLU A 21 7.63 -10.02 -12.27
CA GLU A 21 9.08 -10.24 -12.41
C GLU A 21 9.93 -8.98 -12.19
N ASP A 22 9.35 -7.79 -12.45
CA ASP A 22 9.98 -6.49 -12.20
C ASP A 22 9.81 -6.04 -10.73
N GLY A 23 9.11 -6.84 -9.92
CA GLY A 23 8.84 -6.56 -8.51
C GLY A 23 7.70 -5.56 -8.28
N ASN A 24 6.92 -5.19 -9.31
CA ASN A 24 5.74 -4.34 -9.12
C ASN A 24 4.68 -5.09 -8.30
N VAL A 25 3.98 -4.36 -7.44
CA VAL A 25 2.99 -4.94 -6.53
C VAL A 25 1.59 -4.70 -7.07
N TYR A 26 0.80 -5.77 -7.14
CA TYR A 26 -0.59 -5.75 -7.54
C TYR A 26 -1.44 -6.12 -6.34
N THR A 27 -2.46 -5.33 -6.10
CA THR A 27 -3.40 -5.53 -5.00
C THR A 27 -4.81 -5.64 -5.56
N ALA A 28 -5.61 -6.56 -5.03
CA ALA A 28 -7.03 -6.59 -5.30
C ALA A 28 -7.80 -6.43 -3.98
N GLU A 29 -8.80 -5.57 -4.03
CA GLU A 29 -9.73 -5.39 -2.94
C GLU A 29 -10.96 -6.24 -3.17
N ASP A 30 -11.23 -7.10 -2.19
CA ASP A 30 -12.42 -7.94 -2.18
C ASP A 30 -13.63 -7.11 -1.73
N GLY A 31 -14.83 -7.66 -1.89
CA GLY A 31 -16.06 -7.03 -1.40
C GLY A 31 -16.42 -5.73 -2.11
N GLN A 32 -16.48 -4.62 -1.36
CA GLN A 32 -16.99 -3.33 -1.86
C GLN A 32 -15.90 -2.41 -2.44
N GLY A 33 -14.62 -2.79 -2.30
CA GLY A 33 -13.53 -2.05 -2.93
C GLY A 33 -13.57 -2.18 -4.45
N ARG A 34 -13.80 -3.42 -4.95
CA ARG A 34 -13.93 -3.79 -6.37
C ARG A 34 -12.89 -3.12 -7.26
N ARG A 35 -11.65 -3.14 -6.80
CA ARG A 35 -10.56 -2.39 -7.43
C ARG A 35 -9.28 -3.21 -7.41
N LEU A 36 -8.55 -3.11 -8.53
CA LEU A 36 -7.18 -3.55 -8.64
C LEU A 36 -6.27 -2.33 -8.70
N GLN A 37 -5.18 -2.33 -7.94
CA GLN A 37 -4.16 -1.27 -7.96
C GLN A 37 -2.78 -1.87 -8.22
N LYS A 38 -2.06 -1.28 -9.18
CA LYS A 38 -0.64 -1.56 -9.46
C LYS A 38 0.23 -0.48 -8.81
N PHE A 39 1.28 -0.92 -8.12
CA PHE A 39 2.32 -0.08 -7.57
C PHE A 39 3.63 -0.39 -8.26
N THR A 40 4.21 0.61 -8.91
CA THR A 40 5.51 0.47 -9.56
C THR A 40 6.61 0.35 -8.51
N ASN A 41 7.46 -0.65 -8.67
CA ASN A 41 8.66 -0.77 -7.84
C ASN A 41 9.71 0.22 -8.33
N LEU A 42 10.09 1.15 -7.46
CA LEU A 42 11.14 2.15 -7.74
C LEU A 42 12.51 1.74 -7.17
N GLY A 43 12.62 0.54 -6.60
CA GLY A 43 13.80 0.08 -5.89
C GLY A 43 13.92 0.67 -4.48
N TYR A 44 15.08 0.46 -3.86
CA TYR A 44 15.37 1.00 -2.54
C TYR A 44 15.78 2.47 -2.63
N GLY A 45 15.13 3.31 -1.83
CA GLY A 45 15.49 4.71 -1.64
C GLY A 45 15.73 5.02 -0.15
N PRO A 46 16.32 6.19 0.16
CA PRO A 46 16.44 6.65 1.54
C PRO A 46 15.05 6.77 2.19
N VAL A 47 14.90 6.21 3.39
CA VAL A 47 13.70 6.38 4.20
C VAL A 47 13.78 7.75 4.89
N THR A 48 12.99 8.69 4.41
CA THR A 48 12.79 10.00 5.04
C THR A 48 11.48 10.00 5.82
N SER A 49 11.26 11.03 6.66
CA SER A 49 10.03 11.18 7.43
C SER A 49 8.76 11.25 6.56
N GLU A 50 8.88 11.67 5.30
CA GLU A 50 7.76 11.71 4.34
C GLU A 50 7.36 10.32 3.80
N HIS A 51 8.31 9.39 3.77
CA HIS A 51 8.13 8.02 3.26
C HIS A 51 7.76 7.04 4.38
N GLN A 52 7.85 7.49 5.63
CA GLN A 52 7.57 6.67 6.79
C GLN A 52 6.05 6.53 6.96
N GLY A 53 5.57 5.28 6.85
CA GLY A 53 4.17 4.96 7.14
C GLY A 53 3.82 5.17 8.63
N ALA A 54 2.55 4.98 8.98
CA ALA A 54 2.12 5.05 10.38
C ALA A 54 2.92 4.04 11.23
N LEU A 55 3.72 4.55 12.17
CA LEU A 55 4.42 3.71 13.14
C LEU A 55 3.41 3.15 14.13
N TYR A 56 3.32 1.82 14.24
CA TYR A 56 2.49 1.14 15.23
C TYR A 56 3.37 0.37 16.24
N PRO A 57 3.09 0.49 17.56
CA PRO A 57 2.12 1.40 18.15
C PRO A 57 2.61 2.85 18.02
N ALA A 58 1.68 3.77 17.75
CA ALA A 58 1.97 5.19 17.90
C ALA A 58 2.42 5.39 19.34
N ALA A 59 3.60 5.96 19.56
CA ALA A 59 4.10 6.21 20.90
C ALA A 59 3.01 6.91 21.73
N SER A 60 2.58 6.25 22.82
CA SER A 60 1.74 6.87 23.83
C SER A 60 2.50 8.09 24.37
N GLN A 61 1.94 9.27 24.18
CA GLN A 61 2.31 10.43 24.99
C GLN A 61 1.78 10.27 26.41
#